data_AF-A0A968U9I1-F1
#
_entry.id   AF-A0A968U9I1-F1
#
_cell.length_a   1.000
_cell.length_b   1.000
_cell.length_c   1.000
_cell.angle_alpha   90.00
_cell.angle_beta   90.00
_cell.angle_gamma   90.00
#
_symmetry.space_group_name_H-M   'P 1'
#
loop_
_entity.id
_entity.type
_entity.pdbx_description
1 polymer ?
#
loop_
_entity_poly.entity_id
_entity_poly.type
_entity_poly.pdbx_seq_one_letter_code
_entity_poly.pdbx_strand_id
1 'polypeptide(L)'
;MAQCCGVSNSRKPSSLCKGDFKNFEKIAKELEKWVDTSQRSKVSSQTSEPQDRALPNPPISLPGDSSALTELASFDPLLMDSYSYVYTVVQEAVEEIAQMGETMQDMSLLTQQAQQAQIGKQQTLKQVRNDILWARMMPLNEILQRFPRMVRDLSAKNDKQVRLKTFGTNTLVDKAVLEKLFDPLVHLIRNAFDPWYRATSSADETRETL
;
A
#
# COMPACT_ATOMS: atom_id res chain seq x y z
N MET A 1 4.62 3.30 -34.09
CA MET A 1 5.94 3.93 -34.32
C MET A 1 6.16 4.90 -33.17
N ALA A 2 7.18 4.89 -32.31
CA ALA A 2 8.36 4.07 -32.03
C ALA A 2 8.91 4.71 -30.72
N GLN A 3 8.91 4.08 -29.55
CA GLN A 3 9.95 3.21 -28.98
C GLN A 3 11.38 3.72 -29.21
N CYS A 4 12.06 4.16 -28.14
CA CYS A 4 13.22 3.44 -27.58
C CYS A 4 13.80 4.12 -26.32
N CYS A 5 14.16 3.23 -25.37
CA CYS A 5 15.24 3.20 -24.36
C CYS A 5 15.88 4.52 -23.89
N GLY A 6 16.13 4.76 -22.60
CA GLY A 6 16.68 3.88 -21.56
C GLY A 6 18.05 4.41 -21.11
N VAL A 7 18.48 4.07 -19.88
CA VAL A 7 19.85 4.16 -19.31
C VAL A 7 20.09 5.24 -18.23
N SER A 8 20.27 4.70 -17.01
CA SER A 8 21.11 5.11 -15.88
C SER A 8 21.19 6.57 -15.43
N ASN A 9 20.90 6.82 -14.15
CA ASN A 9 21.82 7.65 -13.37
C ASN A 9 21.77 7.33 -11.87
N SER A 10 22.86 6.74 -11.40
CA SER A 10 23.27 6.72 -10.00
C SER A 10 23.49 8.16 -9.52
N ARG A 11 22.54 8.74 -8.76
CA ARG A 11 22.81 9.96 -7.99
C ARG A 11 22.45 9.76 -6.53
N LYS A 12 23.52 9.76 -5.72
CA LYS A 12 23.51 9.78 -4.26
C LYS A 12 22.52 10.84 -3.75
N PRO A 13 21.69 10.56 -2.73
CA PRO A 13 20.87 11.59 -2.11
C PRO A 13 21.76 12.60 -1.38
N SER A 14 21.59 13.86 -1.74
CA SER A 14 22.21 15.04 -1.14
C SER A 14 21.86 15.14 0.35
N SER A 15 22.85 15.55 1.15
CA SER A 15 22.84 15.66 2.61
C SER A 15 21.94 16.76 3.19
N LEU A 16 21.01 17.31 2.39
CA LEU A 16 20.21 18.48 2.78
C LEU A 16 18.90 18.12 3.50
N CYS A 17 18.39 16.88 3.36
CA CYS A 17 17.11 16.46 3.96
C CYS A 17 17.25 15.76 5.32
N LYS A 18 18.41 15.83 5.99
CA LYS A 18 18.67 15.11 7.25
C LYS A 18 18.48 15.98 8.50
N GLY A 19 18.48 17.31 8.35
CA GLY A 19 18.21 18.26 9.43
C GLY A 19 16.73 18.36 9.76
N ASP A 20 15.89 18.53 8.73
CA ASP A 20 14.44 18.70 8.92
C ASP A 20 13.77 17.45 9.50
N PHE A 21 14.24 16.26 9.14
CA PHE A 21 13.70 15.01 9.66
C PHE A 21 13.94 14.83 11.17
N LYS A 22 15.07 15.33 11.69
CA LYS A 22 15.34 15.32 13.14
C LYS A 22 14.43 16.26 13.91
N ASN A 23 14.09 17.40 13.30
CA ASN A 23 13.16 18.35 13.89
C ASN A 23 11.74 17.78 13.92
N PHE A 24 11.32 17.10 12.84
CA PHE A 24 10.05 16.37 12.80
C PHE A 24 9.99 15.22 13.81
N GLU A 25 11.06 14.44 13.98
CA GLU A 25 11.11 13.35 14.97
C GLU A 25 11.04 13.89 16.41
N LYS A 26 11.62 15.07 16.66
CA LYS A 26 11.55 15.74 17.96
C LYS A 26 10.14 16.25 18.27
N ILE A 27 9.47 16.83 17.27
CA ILE A 27 8.08 17.29 17.38
C ILE A 27 7.13 16.10 17.56
N ALA A 28 7.36 14.98 16.87
CA ALA A 28 6.56 13.77 17.04
C ALA A 28 6.67 13.20 18.47
N LYS A 29 7.87 13.16 19.05
CA LYS A 29 8.09 12.72 20.44
C LYS A 29 7.50 13.68 21.47
N GLU A 30 7.51 14.99 21.21
CA GLU A 30 6.84 15.98 22.05
C GLU A 30 5.32 15.83 22.03
N LEU A 31 4.74 15.59 20.85
CA LEU A 31 3.29 15.35 20.70
C LEU A 31 2.85 14.07 21.39
N GLU A 32 3.61 12.99 21.26
CA GLU A 32 3.35 11.71 21.94
C GLU A 32 3.37 11.88 23.47
N LYS A 33 4.36 12.62 23.99
CA LYS A 33 4.48 12.93 25.42
C LYS A 33 3.32 13.80 25.94
N TRP A 34 2.84 14.76 25.13
CA TRP A 34 1.71 15.61 25.51
C TRP A 34 0.38 14.84 25.51
N VAL A 35 0.20 13.92 24.55
CA VAL A 35 -0.96 13.01 24.49
C VAL A 35 -1.00 12.10 25.72
N ASP A 36 0.14 11.52 26.11
CA ASP A 36 0.23 10.67 27.31
C ASP A 36 -0.04 11.46 28.61
N THR A 37 0.41 12.72 28.68
CA THR A 37 0.19 13.58 29.85
C THR A 37 -1.29 13.98 29.98
N SER A 38 -1.99 14.20 28.87
CA SER A 38 -3.43 14.49 28.84
C SER A 38 -4.30 13.26 29.11
N GLN A 39 -3.84 12.06 28.75
CA GLN A 39 -4.49 10.80 29.13
C GLN A 39 -4.31 10.53 30.64
N ARG A 40 -3.15 10.87 31.20
CA ARG A 40 -2.84 10.65 32.63
C ARG A 40 -3.58 11.59 33.58
N SER A 41 -3.94 12.81 33.14
CA SER A 41 -4.78 13.72 33.91
C SER A 41 -6.27 13.34 33.93
N LYS A 42 -6.73 12.47 33.01
CA LYS A 42 -8.10 11.91 33.00
C LYS A 42 -8.32 10.72 33.93
N VAL A 43 -7.27 10.22 34.61
CA VAL A 43 -7.36 9.06 35.54
C VAL A 43 -7.43 9.48 37.02
N SER A 44 -7.38 10.79 37.34
CA SER A 44 -7.47 11.25 38.75
C SER A 44 -8.78 11.95 39.10
N SER A 45 -9.91 11.43 38.61
CA SER A 45 -11.22 11.80 39.14
C SER A 45 -12.09 10.56 39.27
N GLN A 46 -11.82 9.75 40.30
CA GLN A 46 -12.83 9.18 41.21
C GLN A 46 -12.18 8.22 42.23
N THR A 47 -12.65 8.29 43.48
CA THR A 47 -12.46 7.38 44.64
C THR A 47 -11.51 7.85 45.74
N SER A 48 -12.01 8.67 46.67
CA SER A 48 -12.02 8.34 48.12
C SER A 48 -12.95 9.29 48.90
N GLU A 49 -13.77 8.68 49.74
CA GLU A 49 -14.72 9.26 50.71
C GLU A 49 -14.00 9.92 51.92
N PRO A 50 -14.74 10.56 52.86
CA PRO A 50 -14.45 11.90 53.39
C PRO A 50 -13.41 11.90 54.52
N GLN A 51 -12.51 12.89 54.49
CA GLN A 51 -11.69 13.23 55.65
C GLN A 51 -11.95 14.66 56.08
N ASP A 52 -12.54 14.78 57.27
CA ASP A 52 -12.47 15.93 58.15
C ASP A 52 -11.04 16.49 58.19
N ARG A 53 -10.81 17.57 57.45
CA ARG A 53 -9.73 18.51 57.70
C ARG A 53 -10.35 19.89 57.76
N ALA A 54 -10.71 20.26 58.99
CA ALA A 54 -10.88 21.64 59.37
C ALA A 54 -9.61 22.42 59.01
N LEU A 55 -9.68 23.19 57.92
CA LEU A 55 -8.85 24.37 57.78
C LEU A 55 -9.35 25.41 58.79
N PRO A 56 -8.47 26.11 59.51
CA PRO A 56 -8.91 27.16 60.41
C PRO A 56 -9.52 28.26 59.55
N ASN A 57 -10.84 28.44 59.65
CA ASN A 57 -11.50 29.62 59.12
C ASN A 57 -10.81 30.84 59.74
N PRO A 58 -10.30 31.80 58.94
CA PRO A 58 -9.85 33.05 59.52
C PRO A 58 -11.05 33.69 60.23
N PRO A 59 -10.86 34.35 61.38
CA PRO A 59 -11.94 35.09 62.00
C PRO A 59 -12.31 36.21 61.05
N ILE A 60 -13.43 36.07 60.35
CA ILE A 60 -14.09 37.17 59.66
C ILE A 60 -14.64 38.05 60.78
N SER A 61 -13.82 38.97 61.27
CA SER A 61 -14.33 40.13 62.00
C SER A 61 -15.12 40.93 60.98
N LEU A 62 -16.45 40.91 61.09
CA LEU A 62 -17.32 41.81 60.34
C LEU A 62 -16.95 43.26 60.71
N PRO A 63 -16.54 44.12 59.76
CA PRO A 63 -16.95 45.50 59.85
C PRO A 63 -18.45 45.51 59.60
N GLY A 64 -19.20 46.09 60.54
CA GLY A 64 -20.61 46.36 60.33
C GLY A 64 -20.76 47.28 59.15
N ASP A 65 -21.10 46.71 58.00
CA ASP A 65 -21.79 47.36 56.90
C ASP A 65 -22.64 46.30 56.22
N SER A 66 -23.95 46.35 56.46
CA SER A 66 -24.98 45.54 55.80
C SER A 66 -25.07 45.74 54.28
N SER A 67 -24.07 46.40 53.68
CA SER A 67 -24.03 46.79 52.27
C SER A 67 -23.24 45.80 51.40
N ALA A 68 -22.31 45.01 51.97
CA ALA A 68 -21.50 44.08 51.18
C ALA A 68 -22.16 42.71 50.92
N LEU A 69 -23.14 42.30 51.73
CA LEU A 69 -23.98 41.13 51.44
C LEU A 69 -25.07 41.43 50.40
N THR A 70 -25.30 42.70 50.09
CA THR A 70 -26.27 43.14 49.06
C THR A 70 -25.70 43.00 47.65
N GLU A 71 -24.37 43.03 47.49
CA GLU A 71 -23.70 43.00 46.18
C GLU A 71 -23.40 41.56 45.69
N LEU A 72 -23.32 40.58 46.59
CA LEU A 72 -23.32 39.14 46.23
C LEU A 72 -24.73 38.55 46.12
N ALA A 73 -25.74 39.26 46.65
CA ALA A 73 -27.15 38.89 46.54
C ALA A 73 -27.86 39.57 45.36
N SER A 74 -27.19 40.43 44.58
CA SER A 74 -27.68 40.91 43.29
C SER A 74 -27.53 39.83 42.21
N PHE A 75 -28.03 38.64 42.51
CA PHE A 75 -28.44 37.67 41.52
C PHE A 75 -29.69 38.25 40.88
N ASP A 76 -29.51 38.95 39.76
CA ASP A 76 -30.65 39.46 38.99
C ASP A 76 -31.36 38.27 38.33
N PRO A 77 -32.61 37.97 38.71
CA PRO A 77 -33.36 36.86 38.15
C PRO A 77 -33.57 36.99 36.62
N LEU A 78 -33.48 38.21 36.06
CA LEU A 78 -33.57 38.45 34.62
C LEU A 78 -32.29 38.05 33.86
N LEU A 79 -31.13 38.09 34.51
CA LEU A 79 -29.86 37.62 33.92
C LEU A 79 -29.84 36.10 33.77
N MET A 80 -30.57 35.36 34.63
CA MET A 80 -30.72 33.90 34.53
C MET A 80 -31.36 33.47 33.20
N ASP A 81 -32.36 34.21 32.72
CA ASP A 81 -33.09 33.91 31.48
C ASP A 81 -32.22 34.14 30.22
N SER A 82 -31.27 35.08 30.30
CA SER A 82 -30.27 35.34 29.25
C SER A 82 -29.29 34.16 29.05
N TYR A 83 -28.96 33.44 30.12
CA TYR A 83 -28.08 32.26 30.03
C TYR A 83 -28.79 30.99 29.55
N SER A 84 -30.13 30.94 29.62
CA SER A 84 -30.94 29.81 29.15
C SER A 84 -30.71 29.50 27.67
N TYR A 85 -30.62 30.54 26.83
CA TYR A 85 -30.33 30.40 25.41
C TYR A 85 -28.94 29.81 25.15
N VAL A 86 -27.92 30.34 25.82
CA VAL A 86 -26.53 29.86 25.65
C VAL A 86 -26.40 28.41 26.13
N TYR A 87 -27.06 28.05 27.24
CA TYR A 87 -27.08 26.68 27.73
C TYR A 87 -27.75 25.72 26.74
N THR A 88 -28.88 26.13 26.15
CA THR A 88 -29.58 25.32 25.13
C THR A 88 -28.69 25.06 23.92
N VAL A 89 -28.01 26.09 23.40
CA VAL A 89 -27.09 25.95 22.25
C VAL A 89 -25.88 25.07 22.60
N VAL A 90 -25.32 25.21 23.80
CA VAL A 90 -24.20 24.37 24.25
C VAL A 90 -24.64 22.91 24.40
N GLN A 91 -25.82 22.68 24.96
CA GLN A 91 -26.37 21.34 25.14
C GLN A 91 -26.63 20.66 23.79
N GLU A 92 -27.24 21.40 22.84
CA GLU A 92 -27.44 20.94 21.46
C GLU A 92 -26.11 20.61 20.77
N ALA A 93 -25.09 21.47 20.92
CA ALA A 93 -23.77 21.22 20.35
C ALA A 93 -23.08 19.99 20.97
N VAL A 94 -23.24 19.74 22.28
CA VAL A 94 -22.70 18.55 22.94
C VAL A 94 -23.40 17.28 22.44
N GLU A 95 -24.71 17.32 22.24
CA GLU A 95 -25.49 16.21 21.67
C GLU A 95 -25.07 15.92 20.23
N GLU A 96 -24.86 16.95 19.41
CA GLU A 96 -24.39 16.80 18.03
C GLU A 96 -22.96 16.22 17.98
N ILE A 97 -22.04 16.68 18.83
CA ILE A 97 -20.68 16.13 18.92
C ILE A 97 -20.71 14.65 19.36
N ALA A 98 -21.59 14.29 20.29
CA ALA A 98 -21.75 12.90 20.72
C ALA A 98 -22.24 12.00 19.57
N GLN A 99 -23.26 12.43 18.82
CA GLN A 99 -23.77 11.72 17.64
C GLN A 99 -22.72 11.61 16.54
N MET A 100 -21.94 12.67 16.30
CA MET A 100 -20.84 12.66 15.34
C MET A 100 -19.76 11.64 15.74
N GLY A 101 -19.44 11.53 17.03
CA GLY A 101 -18.51 10.53 17.54
C GLY A 101 -18.96 9.08 17.29
N GLU A 102 -20.25 8.80 17.50
CA GLU A 102 -20.85 7.48 17.26
C GLU A 102 -20.87 7.13 15.76
N THR A 103 -21.35 8.05 14.92
CA THR A 103 -21.39 7.85 13.47
C THR A 103 -20.00 7.69 12.84
N MET A 104 -18.97 8.37 13.37
CA MET A 104 -17.58 8.16 12.95
C MET A 104 -17.07 6.75 13.27
N GLN A 105 -17.43 6.21 14.45
CA GLN A 105 -17.08 4.84 14.82
C GLN A 105 -17.79 3.82 13.93
N ASP A 106 -19.08 4.02 13.66
CA ASP A 106 -19.85 3.18 12.76
C ASP A 106 -19.30 3.23 11.32
N MET A 107 -18.97 4.43 10.83
CA MET A 107 -18.35 4.59 9.52
C MET A 107 -16.99 3.89 9.44
N SER A 108 -16.18 3.96 10.51
CA SER A 108 -14.91 3.23 10.60
C SER A 108 -15.13 1.71 10.50
N LEU A 109 -16.13 1.18 11.21
CA LEU A 109 -16.47 -0.24 11.15
C LEU A 109 -16.94 -0.65 9.74
N LEU A 110 -17.82 0.14 9.12
CA LEU A 110 -18.32 -0.13 7.77
C LEU A 110 -17.19 -0.08 6.73
N THR A 111 -16.29 0.90 6.83
CA THR A 111 -15.13 0.98 5.93
C THR A 111 -14.19 -0.20 6.10
N GLN A 112 -13.96 -0.66 7.33
CA GLN A 112 -13.18 -1.87 7.61
C GLN A 112 -13.82 -3.12 6.99
N GLN A 113 -15.13 -3.31 7.18
CA GLN A 113 -15.87 -4.43 6.58
C GLN A 113 -15.83 -4.37 5.04
N ALA A 114 -16.01 -3.19 4.46
CA ALA A 114 -15.92 -2.99 3.01
C ALA A 114 -14.51 -3.33 2.47
N GLN A 115 -13.46 -2.96 3.19
CA GLN A 115 -12.08 -3.33 2.85
C GLN A 115 -11.86 -4.85 2.89
N GLN A 116 -12.36 -5.53 3.93
CA GLN A 116 -12.26 -6.99 4.03
C GLN A 116 -13.02 -7.68 2.90
N ALA A 117 -14.25 -7.24 2.59
CA ALA A 117 -15.03 -7.75 1.49
C ALA A 117 -14.32 -7.54 0.14
N GLN A 118 -13.64 -6.40 -0.03
CA GLN A 118 -12.87 -6.10 -1.24
C GLN A 118 -11.68 -7.04 -1.40
N ILE A 119 -10.96 -7.35 -0.32
CA ILE A 119 -9.86 -8.33 -0.33
C ILE A 119 -10.39 -9.71 -0.72
N GLY A 120 -11.51 -10.14 -0.13
CA GLY A 120 -12.14 -11.43 -0.46
C GLY A 120 -12.55 -11.53 -1.93
N LYS A 121 -13.12 -10.45 -2.49
CA LYS A 121 -13.44 -10.37 -3.93
C LYS A 121 -12.19 -10.48 -4.79
N GLN A 122 -11.10 -9.80 -4.45
CA GLN A 122 -9.85 -9.89 -5.20
C GLN A 122 -9.25 -11.30 -5.19
N GLN A 123 -9.31 -12.00 -4.06
CA GLN A 123 -8.84 -13.38 -3.95
C GLN A 123 -9.69 -14.33 -4.82
N THR A 124 -11.01 -14.19 -4.77
CA THR A 124 -11.94 -14.98 -5.60
C THR A 124 -11.68 -14.74 -7.09
N LEU A 125 -11.51 -13.49 -7.51
CA LEU A 125 -11.19 -13.17 -8.90
C LEU A 125 -9.85 -13.75 -9.36
N LYS A 126 -8.84 -13.78 -8.47
CA LYS A 126 -7.55 -14.43 -8.77
C LYS A 126 -7.73 -15.94 -8.96
N GLN A 127 -8.53 -16.58 -8.12
CA GLN A 127 -8.83 -18.01 -8.26
C GLN A 127 -9.53 -18.31 -9.58
N VAL A 128 -10.63 -17.60 -9.89
CA VAL A 128 -11.36 -17.77 -11.15
C VAL A 128 -10.46 -17.51 -12.36
N ARG A 129 -9.59 -16.49 -12.31
CA ARG A 129 -8.61 -16.26 -13.37
C ARG A 129 -7.69 -17.45 -13.54
N ASN A 130 -7.17 -18.01 -12.46
CA ASN A 130 -6.29 -19.17 -12.52
C ASN A 130 -7.03 -20.38 -13.09
N ASP A 131 -8.27 -20.62 -12.68
CA ASP A 131 -9.08 -21.73 -13.19
C ASP A 131 -9.32 -21.62 -14.69
N ILE A 132 -9.56 -20.41 -15.20
CA ILE A 132 -9.64 -20.15 -16.64
C ILE A 132 -8.31 -20.42 -17.35
N LEU A 133 -7.17 -20.09 -16.72
CA LEU A 133 -5.85 -20.42 -17.26
C LEU A 133 -5.62 -21.93 -17.33
N TRP A 134 -6.06 -22.68 -16.32
CA TRP A 134 -6.00 -24.15 -16.31
C TRP A 134 -6.89 -24.77 -17.38
N ALA A 135 -8.11 -24.27 -17.56
CA ALA A 135 -9.05 -24.78 -18.55
C ALA A 135 -8.55 -24.69 -20.00
N ARG A 136 -7.64 -23.75 -20.29
CA ARG A 136 -7.05 -23.55 -21.62
C ARG A 136 -5.66 -24.19 -21.80
N MET A 137 -5.20 -24.98 -20.85
CA MET A 137 -3.92 -25.66 -20.96
C MET A 137 -3.95 -26.76 -22.01
N MET A 138 -2.83 -26.90 -22.71
CA MET A 138 -2.61 -27.88 -23.77
C MET A 138 -1.26 -28.57 -23.57
N PRO A 139 -1.14 -29.87 -23.90
CA PRO A 139 0.14 -30.55 -23.82
C PRO A 139 1.14 -29.95 -24.83
N LEU A 140 2.37 -29.69 -24.36
CA LEU A 140 3.47 -29.17 -25.17
C LEU A 140 3.78 -30.06 -26.40
N ASN A 141 3.44 -31.35 -26.32
CA ASN A 141 3.62 -32.33 -27.37
C ASN A 141 3.05 -31.90 -28.73
N GLU A 142 1.90 -31.22 -28.78
CA GLU A 142 1.24 -30.89 -30.06
C GLU A 142 2.13 -30.08 -31.01
N ILE A 143 2.96 -29.20 -30.46
CA ILE A 143 3.88 -28.38 -31.26
C ILE A 143 5.23 -29.07 -31.46
N LEU A 144 5.75 -29.73 -30.42
CA LEU A 144 7.05 -30.40 -30.47
C LEU A 144 7.12 -31.52 -31.53
N GLN A 145 5.98 -32.11 -31.91
CA GLN A 145 5.91 -33.11 -32.98
C GLN A 145 6.38 -32.60 -34.35
N ARG A 146 6.36 -31.28 -34.59
CA ARG A 146 6.79 -30.67 -35.87
C ARG A 146 8.31 -30.51 -35.96
N PHE A 147 8.99 -30.34 -34.83
CA PHE A 147 10.43 -30.07 -34.79
C PHE A 147 11.31 -31.21 -35.34
N PRO A 148 11.04 -32.51 -35.12
CA PRO A 148 11.83 -33.58 -35.71
C PRO A 148 11.87 -33.56 -37.24
N ARG A 149 10.78 -33.15 -37.91
CA ARG A 149 10.76 -33.00 -39.37
C ARG A 149 11.63 -31.81 -39.79
N MET A 150 11.40 -30.65 -39.19
CA MET A 150 12.17 -29.44 -39.47
C MET A 150 13.68 -29.62 -39.25
N VAL A 151 14.08 -30.32 -38.18
CA VAL A 151 15.48 -30.62 -37.90
C VAL A 151 16.10 -31.56 -38.93
N ARG A 152 15.36 -32.54 -39.46
CA ARG A 152 15.83 -33.41 -40.55
C ARG A 152 16.02 -32.61 -41.84
N ASP A 153 15.10 -31.71 -42.15
CA ASP A 153 15.19 -30.86 -43.35
C ASP A 153 16.40 -29.91 -43.26
N LEU A 154 16.63 -29.29 -42.10
CA LEU A 154 17.81 -28.46 -41.84
C LEU A 154 19.12 -29.26 -41.83
N SER A 155 19.09 -30.49 -41.29
CA SER A 155 20.24 -31.41 -41.30
C SER A 155 20.65 -31.79 -42.72
N ALA A 156 19.67 -32.07 -43.60
CA ALA A 156 19.91 -32.34 -45.02
C ALA A 156 20.44 -31.11 -45.77
N LYS A 157 19.93 -29.91 -45.47
CA LYS A 157 20.36 -28.67 -46.12
C LYS A 157 21.78 -28.24 -45.73
N ASN A 158 22.16 -28.43 -44.47
CA ASN A 158 23.44 -27.98 -43.94
C ASN A 158 24.51 -29.09 -43.94
N ASP A 159 24.19 -30.28 -44.50
CA ASP A 159 25.04 -31.48 -44.56
C ASP A 159 25.69 -31.85 -43.22
N LYS A 160 24.91 -31.75 -42.13
CA LYS A 160 25.36 -32.02 -40.76
C LYS A 160 24.47 -33.06 -40.12
N GLN A 161 25.05 -34.15 -39.61
CA GLN A 161 24.30 -35.11 -38.79
C GLN A 161 23.99 -34.53 -37.41
N VAL A 162 22.69 -34.31 -37.12
CA VAL A 162 22.21 -33.78 -35.84
C VAL A 162 21.18 -34.72 -35.23
N ARG A 163 21.27 -34.98 -33.93
CA ARG A 163 20.28 -35.75 -33.16
C ARG A 163 19.48 -34.82 -32.25
N LEU A 164 18.17 -34.73 -32.50
CA LEU A 164 17.24 -34.02 -31.62
C LEU A 164 16.79 -34.96 -30.48
N LYS A 165 16.92 -34.50 -29.23
CA LYS A 165 16.30 -35.15 -28.04
C LYS A 165 15.32 -34.17 -27.41
N THR A 166 14.08 -34.58 -27.21
CA THR A 166 13.04 -33.78 -26.55
C THR A 166 12.65 -34.44 -25.23
N PHE A 167 12.50 -33.64 -24.19
CA PHE A 167 12.11 -34.09 -22.84
C PHE A 167 10.92 -33.25 -22.36
N GLY A 168 10.07 -33.82 -21.49
CA GLY A 168 8.95 -33.08 -20.89
C GLY A 168 7.81 -32.74 -21.85
N THR A 169 7.61 -33.52 -22.91
CA THR A 169 6.54 -33.33 -23.91
C THR A 169 5.13 -33.35 -23.31
N ASN A 170 4.94 -33.99 -22.15
CA ASN A 170 3.64 -34.05 -21.45
C ASN A 170 3.35 -32.83 -20.56
N THR A 171 4.22 -31.81 -20.54
CA THR A 171 3.99 -30.61 -19.73
C THR A 171 2.81 -29.82 -20.29
N LEU A 172 1.89 -29.44 -19.41
CA LEU A 172 0.74 -28.61 -19.76
C LEU A 172 1.15 -27.13 -19.77
N VAL A 173 0.88 -26.46 -20.89
CA VAL A 173 1.21 -25.06 -21.11
C VAL A 173 -0.01 -24.34 -21.68
N ASP A 174 -0.13 -23.06 -21.36
CA ASP A 174 -1.14 -22.18 -21.94
C ASP A 174 -0.98 -22.06 -23.47
N LYS A 175 -2.06 -22.33 -24.22
CA LYS A 175 -2.08 -22.22 -25.69
C LYS A 175 -1.55 -20.88 -26.21
N ALA A 176 -1.93 -19.76 -25.60
CA ALA A 176 -1.54 -18.43 -26.09
C ALA A 176 -0.04 -18.16 -25.91
N VAL A 177 0.54 -18.68 -24.83
CA VAL A 177 1.99 -18.62 -24.60
C VAL A 177 2.70 -19.55 -25.57
N LEU A 178 2.15 -20.75 -25.76
CA LEU A 178 2.71 -21.78 -26.63
C LEU A 178 2.80 -21.33 -28.10
N GLU A 179 1.76 -20.66 -28.64
CA GLU A 179 1.78 -20.07 -29.98
C GLU A 179 2.86 -18.98 -30.13
N LYS A 180 3.04 -18.14 -29.11
CA LYS A 180 4.08 -17.10 -29.10
C LYS A 180 5.49 -17.64 -28.97
N LEU A 181 5.66 -18.79 -28.31
CA LEU A 181 6.95 -19.45 -28.15
C LEU A 181 7.38 -20.24 -29.39
N PHE A 182 6.46 -20.61 -30.27
CA PHE A 182 6.79 -21.43 -31.43
C PHE A 182 7.83 -20.77 -32.35
N ASP A 183 7.58 -19.54 -32.77
CA ASP A 183 8.45 -18.80 -33.67
C ASP A 183 9.89 -18.58 -33.11
N PRO A 184 10.07 -18.10 -31.87
CA PRO A 184 11.41 -17.98 -31.29
C PRO A 184 12.10 -19.33 -31.10
N LEU A 185 11.37 -20.42 -30.81
CA LEU A 185 11.98 -21.76 -30.76
C LEU A 185 12.50 -22.20 -32.13
N VAL A 186 11.77 -21.94 -33.21
CA VAL A 186 12.23 -22.19 -34.58
C VAL A 186 13.49 -21.38 -34.87
N HIS A 187 13.52 -20.10 -34.47
CA HIS A 187 14.69 -19.24 -34.64
C HIS A 187 15.90 -19.78 -33.88
N LEU A 188 15.73 -20.25 -32.64
CA LEU A 188 16.81 -20.86 -31.86
C LEU A 188 17.33 -22.13 -32.51
N ILE A 189 16.45 -22.98 -33.05
CA ILE A 189 16.87 -24.18 -33.79
C ILE A 189 17.69 -23.77 -35.01
N ARG A 190 17.21 -22.79 -35.80
CA ARG A 190 17.92 -22.31 -36.99
C ARG A 190 19.30 -21.72 -36.66
N ASN A 191 19.39 -20.93 -35.58
CA ASN A 191 20.65 -20.37 -35.08
C ASN A 191 21.63 -21.46 -34.63
N ALA A 192 21.14 -22.63 -34.19
CA ALA A 192 22.01 -23.76 -33.88
C ALA A 192 22.61 -24.41 -35.15
N PHE A 193 21.93 -24.31 -36.30
CA PHE A 193 22.40 -24.83 -37.58
C PHE A 193 23.29 -23.86 -38.35
N ASP A 194 23.00 -22.56 -38.26
CA ASP A 194 23.69 -21.47 -38.93
C ASP A 194 24.65 -20.78 -37.94
N PRO A 195 25.97 -21.06 -37.99
CA PRO A 195 26.91 -20.40 -37.11
C PRO A 195 27.05 -18.93 -37.54
N TRP A 196 26.65 -18.00 -36.65
CA TRP A 196 26.69 -16.56 -36.89
C TRP A 196 28.10 -16.03 -37.26
N TYR A 197 29.16 -16.79 -36.98
CA TYR A 197 30.54 -16.41 -37.29
C TYR A 197 31.02 -16.85 -38.69
N ARG A 198 30.23 -17.62 -39.46
CA ARG A 198 30.69 -18.20 -40.74
C ARG A 198 30.36 -17.36 -42.00
N ALA A 199 29.89 -16.13 -41.84
CA ALA A 199 29.43 -15.30 -42.95
C ALA A 199 30.53 -14.47 -43.65
N THR A 200 31.82 -14.61 -43.31
CA THR A 200 32.89 -13.72 -43.85
C THR A 200 34.23 -14.41 -44.17
N SER A 201 34.26 -15.58 -44.81
CA SER A 201 35.58 -16.20 -45.14
C SER A 201 35.68 -16.92 -46.49
N SER A 202 35.00 -16.46 -47.54
CA SER A 202 35.21 -17.05 -48.88
C SER A 202 35.30 -16.02 -50.02
N ALA A 203 35.88 -14.84 -49.77
CA ALA A 203 36.01 -13.81 -50.80
C ALA A 203 37.41 -13.18 -50.96
N ASP A 204 38.49 -13.78 -50.46
CA ASP A 204 39.80 -13.12 -50.58
C ASP A 204 41.01 -14.06 -50.69
N GLU A 205 41.00 -14.99 -51.65
CA GLU A 205 42.20 -15.78 -51.95
C GLU A 205 42.29 -16.20 -53.43
N THR A 206 42.15 -15.26 -54.38
CA THR A 206 42.53 -15.49 -55.79
C THR A 206 43.03 -14.21 -56.50
N ARG A 207 43.83 -13.36 -55.84
CA ARG A 207 44.36 -12.12 -56.46
C ARG A 207 45.85 -11.83 -56.24
N GLU A 208 46.69 -12.85 -56.05
CA GLU A 208 48.15 -12.71 -56.16
C GLU A 208 48.78 -13.93 -56.84
N THR A 209 48.65 -14.00 -58.18
CA THR A 209 49.68 -14.56 -59.07
C THR A 209 49.35 -14.10 -60.49
N LEU A 210 49.96 -12.99 -60.91
CA LEU A 210 50.43 -12.67 -62.26
C LEU A 210 51.17 -11.32 -62.23
#